data_AF-A0A9E3QMP3-F1
#
_entry.id   AF-A0A9E3QMP3-F1
#
_cell.length_a   1.000
_cell.length_b   1.000
_cell.length_c   1.000
_cell.angle_alpha   90.00
_cell.angle_beta   90.00
_cell.angle_gamma   90.00
#
_symmetry.space_group_name_H-M   'P 1'
#
loop_
_entity.id
_entity.type
_entity.pdbx_description
1 polymer ?
#
loop_
_entity_poly.entity_id
_entity_poly.type
_entity_poly.pdbx_seq_one_letter_code
_entity_poly.pdbx_strand_id
1 'polypeptide(L)'
;MGWLKHILILAGWLVLLSVGAPPPARAVIVLGGRDGDGNLDDSGTNKNPAPFDLGQYEGSFGGFLGTPIAPRYFVTASHIGDAGNGIFTFDNGTTTTTTYHVSLAGTQNDLAIWRVNDGDPCFSLVAPLYTSSNEVGNPLVVLGNGTTRGSPVTWNDQLVGWQWGDGGTFKSWGTGTIGSIAPGGQDFGDLLRFTFDRTDPINLDQAILSVGDSGGPVFVQDPADGVYKLAGINSLVDAVSQTPNGSILTASLFDARGFYDGADQITGPDPVPLGSYATRISSNLDFIGQTTDLTFSPPAVPEPSSLVVLAIGIVGGLGLSRALASKNGAPRSFGADRDRPG
;
A
#
# COMPACT_ATOMS: atom_id res chain seq x y z
N MET A 1 -19.31 -23.23 9.86
CA MET A 1 -18.84 -23.36 8.47
C MET A 1 -19.60 -22.35 7.62
N GLY A 2 -18.89 -21.38 7.04
CA GLY A 2 -19.35 -20.64 5.87
C GLY A 2 -19.95 -19.26 6.10
N TRP A 3 -19.12 -18.27 6.39
CA TRP A 3 -19.37 -16.87 5.97
C TRP A 3 -18.06 -16.29 5.41
N LEU A 4 -17.64 -16.89 4.28
CA LEU A 4 -16.65 -16.35 3.36
C LEU A 4 -17.45 -15.93 2.12
N LYS A 5 -18.03 -14.73 2.14
CA LYS A 5 -18.75 -14.18 0.99
C LYS A 5 -18.57 -12.67 0.92
N HIS A 6 -17.92 -12.26 -0.16
CA HIS A 6 -17.82 -10.92 -0.71
C HIS A 6 -16.73 -10.00 -0.15
N ILE A 7 -15.47 -10.37 -0.43
CA ILE A 7 -14.52 -9.37 -0.95
C ILE A 7 -14.88 -9.22 -2.44
N LEU A 8 -16.01 -8.57 -2.71
CA LEU A 8 -16.23 -7.96 -4.01
C LEU A 8 -15.44 -6.66 -3.96
N ILE A 9 -14.46 -6.55 -4.85
CA ILE A 9 -13.77 -5.30 -5.15
C ILE A 9 -14.90 -4.30 -5.47
N LEU A 10 -15.19 -3.43 -4.51
CA LEU A 10 -16.18 -2.37 -4.64
C LEU A 10 -15.72 -1.51 -5.81
N ALA A 11 -16.63 -1.26 -6.75
CA ALA A 11 -16.46 -0.29 -7.81
C ALA A 11 -16.56 1.14 -7.21
N GLY A 12 -15.78 1.39 -6.17
CA GLY A 12 -15.70 2.67 -5.49
C GLY A 12 -15.13 3.70 -6.44
N TRP A 13 -15.72 4.90 -6.43
CA TRP A 13 -15.14 6.05 -7.10
C TRP A 13 -13.81 6.40 -6.42
N LEU A 14 -12.71 5.95 -7.02
CA LEU A 14 -11.38 6.41 -6.68
C LEU A 14 -11.23 7.84 -7.24
N VAL A 15 -10.91 8.79 -6.36
CA VAL A 15 -10.67 10.17 -6.78
C VAL A 15 -9.21 10.37 -7.08
N LEU A 16 -8.92 10.75 -8.32
CA LEU A 16 -7.63 11.31 -8.71
C LEU A 16 -7.44 12.66 -8.01
N LEU A 17 -6.34 12.83 -7.29
CA LEU A 17 -6.00 14.06 -6.58
C LEU A 17 -5.46 15.09 -7.60
N SER A 18 -6.32 15.90 -8.23
CA SER A 18 -5.89 16.98 -9.15
C SER A 18 -6.54 18.35 -8.87
N VAL A 19 -5.82 19.42 -9.21
CA VAL A 19 -5.73 20.72 -8.48
C VAL A 19 -6.65 21.83 -9.01
N GLY A 20 -7.22 22.62 -8.08
CA GLY A 20 -7.54 24.05 -8.23
C GLY A 20 -7.09 24.81 -6.96
N ALA A 21 -6.37 25.93 -7.08
CA ALA A 21 -5.63 26.58 -5.96
C ALA A 21 -6.43 27.63 -5.16
N PRO A 22 -6.13 27.82 -3.86
CA PRO A 22 -5.10 28.77 -3.42
C PRO A 22 -3.80 28.06 -2.93
N PRO A 23 -2.67 28.78 -2.85
CA PRO A 23 -1.36 28.15 -2.68
C PRO A 23 -1.18 27.45 -1.32
N PRO A 24 -0.30 26.43 -1.29
CA PRO A 24 -0.45 25.30 -0.40
C PRO A 24 0.32 25.47 0.90
N ALA A 25 -0.42 25.25 1.95
CA ALA A 25 0.07 24.79 3.22
C ALA A 25 -0.46 23.31 3.26
N ARG A 26 0.24 22.34 3.86
CA ARG A 26 0.19 20.90 3.46
C ARG A 26 0.21 19.91 4.66
N ALA A 27 -0.42 18.72 4.68
CA ALA A 27 -0.41 17.69 5.77
C ALA A 27 -1.19 16.37 5.47
N VAL A 28 -0.83 15.23 6.08
CA VAL A 28 -1.67 14.01 6.25
C VAL A 28 -2.67 14.20 7.41
N ILE A 29 -3.90 13.71 7.24
CA ILE A 29 -4.94 13.69 8.28
C ILE A 29 -4.78 12.46 9.18
N VAL A 30 -4.77 12.67 10.50
CA VAL A 30 -4.77 11.60 11.52
C VAL A 30 -5.95 11.74 12.49
N LEU A 31 -6.26 10.66 13.22
CA LEU A 31 -7.38 10.63 14.18
C LEU A 31 -7.25 11.67 15.30
N GLY A 32 -6.09 11.73 15.94
CA GLY A 32 -5.78 12.66 17.04
C GLY A 32 -4.90 13.81 16.56
N GLY A 33 -3.62 13.57 16.34
CA GLY A 33 -2.64 14.63 16.05
C GLY A 33 -1.72 14.92 17.23
N ARG A 34 -0.60 15.58 16.94
CA ARG A 34 0.48 15.87 17.89
C ARG A 34 1.04 17.28 17.69
N ASP A 35 1.39 17.93 18.79
CA ASP A 35 2.14 19.19 18.78
C ASP A 35 3.59 18.98 18.35
N GLY A 36 4.38 20.06 18.28
CA GLY A 36 5.79 20.01 17.87
C GLY A 36 6.70 19.21 18.81
N ASP A 37 6.27 19.03 20.07
CA ASP A 37 6.98 18.27 21.10
C ASP A 37 6.52 16.79 21.12
N GLY A 38 5.52 16.42 20.32
CA GLY A 38 4.98 15.08 20.20
C GLY A 38 3.84 14.75 21.17
N ASN A 39 3.35 15.73 21.94
CA ASN A 39 2.21 15.54 22.83
C ASN A 39 0.91 15.51 22.02
N LEU A 40 -0.05 14.68 22.44
CA LEU A 40 -1.37 14.64 21.82
C LEU A 40 -2.06 16.02 21.95
N ASP A 41 -2.46 16.60 20.82
CA ASP A 41 -3.10 17.92 20.77
C ASP A 41 -4.49 17.91 20.11
N ASP A 42 -4.93 16.74 19.62
CA ASP A 42 -6.15 16.56 18.84
C ASP A 42 -6.27 17.53 17.64
N SER A 43 -5.15 17.93 17.03
CA SER A 43 -5.20 18.86 15.87
C SER A 43 -5.58 18.20 14.55
N GLY A 44 -5.60 16.86 14.51
CA GLY A 44 -5.77 16.06 13.30
C GLY A 44 -4.50 15.95 12.45
N THR A 45 -3.35 16.37 12.97
CA THR A 45 -2.07 16.36 12.25
C THR A 45 -0.90 16.21 13.22
N ASN A 46 0.16 15.49 12.83
CA ASN A 46 1.37 15.37 13.63
C ASN A 46 2.43 16.41 13.21
N LYS A 47 2.67 17.42 14.06
CA LYS A 47 3.62 18.53 13.83
C LYS A 47 5.05 18.20 14.23
N ASN A 48 5.24 17.22 15.11
CA ASN A 48 6.56 16.73 15.46
C ASN A 48 7.20 15.96 14.28
N PRO A 49 8.53 15.80 14.27
CA PRO A 49 9.22 15.03 13.24
C PRO A 49 8.65 13.62 13.08
N ALA A 50 8.64 13.12 11.84
CA ALA A 50 8.26 11.74 11.55
C ALA A 50 9.16 10.76 12.34
N PRO A 51 8.60 9.66 12.87
CA PRO A 51 9.37 8.71 13.64
C PRO A 51 10.47 8.07 12.78
N PHE A 52 11.53 7.61 13.42
CA PHE A 52 12.70 6.99 12.77
C PHE A 52 13.39 7.89 11.72
N ASP A 53 13.24 9.20 11.88
CA ASP A 53 13.74 10.22 10.97
C ASP A 53 13.28 10.05 9.52
N LEU A 54 12.13 9.40 9.27
CA LEU A 54 11.69 9.05 7.91
C LEU A 54 11.40 10.27 7.02
N GLY A 55 11.13 11.43 7.62
CA GLY A 55 10.97 12.70 6.91
C GLY A 55 12.21 13.14 6.14
N GLN A 56 13.40 12.63 6.50
CA GLN A 56 14.66 12.96 5.81
C GLN A 56 14.70 12.48 4.35
N TYR A 57 13.84 11.54 3.96
CA TYR A 57 13.78 10.99 2.61
C TYR A 57 12.81 11.74 1.70
N GLU A 58 12.11 12.75 2.20
CA GLU A 58 11.05 13.43 1.47
C GLU A 58 11.52 14.77 0.88
N GLY A 59 11.44 14.91 -0.45
CA GLY A 59 11.62 16.19 -1.14
C GLY A 59 10.30 16.76 -1.67
N SER A 60 10.34 18.01 -2.10
CA SER A 60 9.18 18.72 -2.64
C SER A 60 9.24 18.77 -4.17
N PHE A 61 8.14 18.42 -4.82
CA PHE A 61 7.95 18.51 -6.26
C PHE A 61 6.71 19.37 -6.53
N GLY A 62 6.91 20.69 -6.54
CA GLY A 62 5.83 21.67 -6.58
C GLY A 62 4.90 21.58 -5.38
N GLY A 63 3.62 21.31 -5.63
CA GLY A 63 2.56 21.10 -4.63
C GLY A 63 2.60 19.76 -3.91
N PHE A 64 3.44 18.83 -4.38
CA PHE A 64 3.44 17.42 -3.98
C PHE A 64 4.83 16.99 -3.52
N LEU A 65 4.99 15.69 -3.30
CA LEU A 65 6.21 15.11 -2.76
C LEU A 65 6.91 14.17 -3.74
N GLY A 66 8.17 13.89 -3.44
CA GLY A 66 8.94 12.85 -4.12
C GLY A 66 10.01 12.28 -3.20
N THR A 67 10.45 11.07 -3.48
CA THR A 67 11.39 10.32 -2.62
C THR A 67 12.60 9.86 -3.43
N PRO A 68 13.82 10.32 -3.13
CA PRO A 68 15.04 9.82 -3.76
C PRO A 68 15.25 8.33 -3.51
N ILE A 69 15.54 7.56 -4.56
CA ILE A 69 15.73 6.10 -4.50
C ILE A 69 17.05 5.63 -5.09
N ALA A 70 17.75 6.52 -5.80
CA ALA A 70 19.09 6.30 -6.33
C ALA A 70 19.80 7.66 -6.50
N PRO A 71 21.13 7.71 -6.69
CA PRO A 71 21.89 8.97 -6.69
C PRO A 71 21.40 10.05 -7.66
N ARG A 72 20.71 9.69 -8.74
CA ARG A 72 20.13 10.65 -9.70
C ARG A 72 18.64 10.46 -9.92
N TYR A 73 17.96 9.67 -9.10
CA TYR A 73 16.56 9.33 -9.35
C TYR A 73 15.71 9.43 -8.09
N PHE A 74 14.53 10.00 -8.25
CA PHE A 74 13.49 9.99 -7.25
C PHE A 74 12.18 9.48 -7.86
N VAL A 75 11.31 8.97 -7.01
CA VAL A 75 9.96 8.51 -7.38
C VAL A 75 8.89 9.44 -6.83
N THR A 76 7.80 9.55 -7.57
CA THR A 76 6.57 10.23 -7.18
C THR A 76 5.38 9.60 -7.91
N ALA A 77 4.17 10.14 -7.72
CA ALA A 77 2.99 9.70 -8.46
C ALA A 77 3.04 10.20 -9.91
N SER A 78 2.55 9.43 -10.87
CA SER A 78 2.52 9.84 -12.29
C SER A 78 1.40 10.83 -12.57
N HIS A 79 0.27 10.71 -11.87
CA HIS A 79 -0.91 11.54 -12.11
C HIS A 79 -0.71 13.02 -11.76
N ILE A 80 0.33 13.37 -11.00
CA ILE A 80 0.66 14.77 -10.70
C ILE A 80 1.46 15.44 -11.82
N GLY A 81 1.94 14.68 -12.82
CA GLY A 81 2.72 15.19 -13.93
C GLY A 81 4.00 15.92 -13.50
N ASP A 82 4.39 16.96 -14.24
CA ASP A 82 5.51 17.84 -13.87
C ASP A 82 5.09 18.92 -12.86
N ALA A 83 4.64 18.50 -11.69
CA ALA A 83 4.15 19.43 -10.68
C ALA A 83 5.21 20.45 -10.23
N GLY A 84 6.50 20.10 -10.33
CA GLY A 84 7.62 20.95 -10.01
C GLY A 84 8.06 21.91 -11.12
N ASN A 85 7.49 21.84 -12.33
CA ASN A 85 7.97 22.55 -13.52
C ASN A 85 9.48 22.34 -13.75
N GLY A 86 9.92 21.09 -13.68
CA GLY A 86 11.32 20.68 -13.83
C GLY A 86 12.18 20.93 -12.59
N ILE A 87 11.58 21.27 -11.44
CA ILE A 87 12.30 21.54 -10.19
C ILE A 87 11.86 20.57 -9.08
N PHE A 88 12.84 19.91 -8.47
CA PHE A 88 12.70 19.16 -7.22
C PHE A 88 13.59 19.80 -6.16
N THR A 89 13.07 19.99 -4.94
CA THR A 89 13.85 20.53 -3.82
C THR A 89 13.98 19.49 -2.72
N PHE A 90 15.20 19.27 -2.22
CA PHE A 90 15.48 18.24 -1.23
C PHE A 90 16.68 18.61 -0.37
N ASP A 91 16.57 18.35 0.93
CA ASP A 91 17.60 18.71 1.91
C ASP A 91 18.81 17.77 1.85
N ASN A 92 18.65 16.57 1.28
CA ASN A 92 19.73 15.61 1.02
C ASN A 92 20.58 15.28 2.25
N GLY A 93 19.92 15.15 3.41
CA GLY A 93 20.56 14.88 4.70
C GLY A 93 21.28 16.08 5.31
N THR A 94 21.03 17.29 4.81
CA THR A 94 21.60 18.54 5.31
C THR A 94 20.51 19.42 5.92
N THR A 95 20.90 20.53 6.56
CA THR A 95 19.94 21.54 7.04
C THR A 95 19.57 22.57 5.96
N THR A 96 20.07 22.40 4.73
CA THR A 96 19.90 23.36 3.65
C THR A 96 19.26 22.67 2.45
N THR A 97 18.10 23.17 2.05
CA THR A 97 17.42 22.67 0.85
C THR A 97 18.24 22.93 -0.40
N THR A 98 18.49 21.87 -1.17
CA THR A 98 19.12 21.93 -2.48
C THR A 98 18.06 21.90 -3.58
N THR A 99 18.24 22.71 -4.61
CA THR A 99 17.40 22.71 -5.81
C THR A 99 18.02 21.81 -6.87
N TYR A 100 17.22 20.92 -7.44
CA TYR A 100 17.58 20.01 -8.51
C TYR A 100 16.68 20.25 -9.73
N HIS A 101 17.29 20.34 -10.90
CA HIS A 101 16.65 20.35 -12.19
C HIS A 101 16.45 18.91 -12.63
N VAL A 102 15.23 18.57 -13.00
CA VAL A 102 14.82 17.19 -13.22
C VAL A 102 14.09 17.03 -14.54
N SER A 103 14.16 15.83 -15.09
CA SER A 103 13.43 15.41 -16.28
C SER A 103 12.80 14.04 -16.06
N LEU A 104 11.65 13.80 -16.68
CA LEU A 104 10.94 12.53 -16.54
C LEU A 104 11.76 11.41 -17.18
N ALA A 105 12.02 10.34 -16.44
CA ALA A 105 12.72 9.16 -16.93
C ALA A 105 11.75 8.06 -17.40
N GLY A 106 10.60 7.94 -16.76
CA GLY A 106 9.56 6.99 -17.17
C GLY A 106 8.39 6.94 -16.19
N THR A 107 7.29 6.30 -16.61
CA THR A 107 6.10 6.07 -15.77
C THR A 107 5.54 4.65 -15.93
N GLN A 108 4.96 4.10 -14.87
CA GLN A 108 4.25 2.82 -14.85
C GLN A 108 3.33 2.73 -13.63
N ASN A 109 2.07 2.29 -13.79
CA ASN A 109 1.15 2.01 -12.67
C ASN A 109 0.98 3.19 -11.68
N ASP A 110 0.84 4.40 -12.21
CA ASP A 110 0.88 5.65 -11.45
C ASP A 110 2.19 5.94 -10.68
N LEU A 111 3.26 5.19 -10.92
CA LEU A 111 4.61 5.53 -10.47
C LEU A 111 5.31 6.35 -11.55
N ALA A 112 5.94 7.45 -11.18
CA ALA A 112 6.84 8.22 -12.05
C ALA A 112 8.24 8.21 -11.47
N ILE A 113 9.23 7.94 -12.32
CA ILE A 113 10.66 8.10 -12.01
C ILE A 113 11.16 9.35 -12.71
N TRP A 114 11.76 10.24 -11.93
CA TRP A 114 12.36 11.47 -12.41
C TRP A 114 13.86 11.43 -12.19
N ARG A 115 14.60 11.95 -13.16
CA ARG A 115 16.06 11.98 -13.16
C ARG A 115 16.57 13.39 -12.91
N VAL A 116 17.54 13.54 -12.03
CA VAL A 116 18.34 14.76 -11.87
C VAL A 116 19.20 14.97 -13.11
N ASN A 117 19.08 16.13 -13.73
CA ASN A 117 19.77 16.50 -14.95
C ASN A 117 21.30 16.52 -14.75
N ASP A 118 22.01 16.36 -15.85
CA ASP A 118 23.47 16.44 -15.83
C ASP A 118 23.89 17.89 -15.49
N GLY A 119 24.87 18.04 -14.60
CA GLY A 119 25.30 19.34 -14.07
C GLY A 119 24.89 19.59 -12.62
N ASP A 120 23.79 18.98 -12.18
CA ASP A 120 23.36 19.07 -10.79
C ASP A 120 24.01 17.97 -9.92
N PRO A 121 24.17 18.24 -8.60
CA PRO A 121 24.70 17.26 -7.66
C PRO A 121 23.80 16.02 -7.58
N CYS A 122 24.40 14.87 -7.24
CA CYS A 122 23.65 13.66 -6.94
C CYS A 122 23.03 13.72 -5.53
N PHE A 123 21.96 12.96 -5.33
CA PHE A 123 21.49 12.60 -3.99
C PHE A 123 22.54 11.71 -3.30
N SER A 124 22.87 12.04 -2.06
CA SER A 124 23.67 11.22 -1.15
C SER A 124 22.81 10.49 -0.12
N LEU A 125 21.59 10.98 0.11
CA LEU A 125 20.58 10.36 0.94
C LEU A 125 19.46 9.82 0.05
N VAL A 126 19.24 8.51 0.10
CA VAL A 126 18.21 7.81 -0.67
C VAL A 126 17.48 6.82 0.21
N ALA A 127 16.17 6.67 0.00
CA ALA A 127 15.34 5.73 0.74
C ALA A 127 15.67 4.29 0.33
N PRO A 128 15.86 3.35 1.28
CA PRO A 128 15.93 1.94 0.94
C PRO A 128 14.57 1.46 0.41
N LEU A 129 14.57 0.62 -0.63
CA LEU A 129 13.35 0.09 -1.23
C LEU A 129 12.90 -1.20 -0.56
N TYR A 130 11.60 -1.36 -0.36
CA TYR A 130 11.02 -2.61 0.10
C TYR A 130 10.93 -3.59 -1.08
N THR A 131 11.76 -4.63 -1.06
CA THR A 131 11.87 -5.58 -2.18
C THR A 131 11.11 -6.88 -1.97
N SER A 132 10.62 -7.13 -0.75
CA SER A 132 9.80 -8.29 -0.43
C SER A 132 8.35 -8.09 -0.89
N SER A 133 7.53 -9.13 -0.81
CA SER A 133 6.12 -9.10 -1.27
C SER A 133 5.09 -9.42 -0.16
N ASN A 134 5.52 -9.30 1.10
CA ASN A 134 4.76 -9.60 2.32
C ASN A 134 4.38 -8.35 3.11
N GLU A 135 3.94 -7.28 2.44
CA GLU A 135 3.55 -6.02 3.08
C GLU A 135 2.28 -6.14 3.92
N VAL A 136 1.36 -7.03 3.55
CA VAL A 136 0.07 -7.19 4.23
C VAL A 136 0.29 -7.58 5.70
N GLY A 137 -0.31 -6.81 6.60
CA GLY A 137 -0.17 -6.95 8.05
C GLY A 137 0.98 -6.14 8.64
N ASN A 138 1.86 -5.56 7.82
CA ASN A 138 2.98 -4.76 8.34
C ASN A 138 2.48 -3.37 8.78
N PRO A 139 3.01 -2.85 9.91
CA PRO A 139 2.79 -1.46 10.29
C PRO A 139 3.47 -0.53 9.28
N LEU A 140 2.83 0.61 9.03
CA LEU A 140 3.33 1.63 8.12
C LEU A 140 3.51 2.98 8.81
N VAL A 141 4.42 3.77 8.26
CA VAL A 141 4.48 5.22 8.44
C VAL A 141 4.26 5.85 7.08
N VAL A 142 3.28 6.73 6.97
CA VAL A 142 2.96 7.47 5.75
C VAL A 142 3.28 8.93 5.96
N LEU A 143 3.91 9.55 4.96
CA LEU A 143 4.18 10.98 4.94
C LEU A 143 3.40 11.62 3.80
N GLY A 144 3.06 12.88 3.99
CA GLY A 144 2.17 13.56 3.06
C GLY A 144 2.10 15.06 3.29
N ASN A 145 1.36 15.67 2.37
CA ASN A 145 1.42 17.07 2.04
C ASN A 145 0.02 17.60 1.64
N GLY A 146 -1.04 16.95 2.11
CA GLY A 146 -2.43 17.25 1.81
C GLY A 146 -3.10 18.28 2.72
N THR A 147 -4.32 17.99 3.14
CA THR A 147 -5.20 18.91 3.89
C THR A 147 -5.13 18.74 5.40
N THR A 148 -5.54 19.77 6.13
CA THR A 148 -5.85 19.66 7.56
C THR A 148 -7.17 18.93 7.80
N ARG A 149 -7.39 18.51 9.06
CA ARG A 149 -8.70 18.10 9.55
C ARG A 149 -9.67 19.30 9.54
N GLY A 150 -10.76 19.19 8.80
CA GLY A 150 -11.80 20.21 8.70
C GLY A 150 -12.95 20.01 9.70
N SER A 151 -14.14 20.52 9.35
CA SER A 151 -15.33 20.43 10.20
C SER A 151 -15.74 18.97 10.48
N PRO A 152 -16.22 18.65 11.70
CA PRO A 152 -16.79 17.34 12.01
C PRO A 152 -17.89 16.92 11.03
N VAL A 153 -17.84 15.66 10.59
CA VAL A 153 -18.92 15.01 9.86
C VAL A 153 -19.67 14.12 10.84
N THR A 154 -20.98 14.28 10.91
CA THR A 154 -21.85 13.51 11.82
C THR A 154 -22.91 12.73 11.08
N TRP A 155 -23.19 11.52 11.54
CA TRP A 155 -24.30 10.68 11.10
C TRP A 155 -25.06 10.18 12.33
N ASN A 156 -26.39 10.39 12.37
CA ASN A 156 -27.23 10.10 13.56
C ASN A 156 -26.64 10.69 14.87
N ASP A 157 -26.23 11.95 14.84
CA ASP A 157 -25.60 12.68 15.96
C ASP A 157 -24.30 12.07 16.50
N GLN A 158 -23.70 11.12 15.79
CA GLN A 158 -22.39 10.55 16.10
C GLN A 158 -21.33 11.12 15.16
N LEU A 159 -20.15 11.44 15.70
CA LEU A 159 -18.98 11.77 14.90
C LEU A 159 -18.56 10.54 14.09
N VAL A 160 -18.41 10.72 12.78
CA VAL A 160 -18.00 9.64 11.85
C VAL A 160 -16.74 9.98 11.05
N GLY A 161 -16.27 11.21 11.17
CA GLY A 161 -15.08 11.69 10.49
C GLY A 161 -15.03 13.20 10.44
N TRP A 162 -14.24 13.72 9.51
CA TRP A 162 -14.05 15.15 9.30
C TRP A 162 -14.00 15.45 7.81
N GLN A 163 -14.52 16.62 7.43
CA GLN A 163 -14.29 17.15 6.09
C GLN A 163 -12.79 17.37 5.89
N TRP A 164 -12.33 17.32 4.65
CA TRP A 164 -11.03 17.86 4.30
C TRP A 164 -11.05 19.37 4.55
N GLY A 165 -10.11 19.86 5.34
CA GLY A 165 -9.95 21.28 5.62
C GLY A 165 -9.22 22.00 4.50
N ASP A 166 -8.68 23.17 4.82
CA ASP A 166 -7.72 23.83 3.94
C ASP A 166 -6.47 22.95 3.81
N GLY A 167 -5.64 23.22 2.80
CA GLY A 167 -4.28 22.69 2.80
C GLY A 167 -3.61 22.89 4.18
N GLY A 168 -2.87 21.88 4.66
CA GLY A 168 -2.14 21.84 5.95
C GLY A 168 -1.20 23.02 6.24
N THR A 169 -0.11 22.94 7.02
CA THR A 169 0.93 24.01 7.00
C THR A 169 2.36 23.50 6.94
N PHE A 170 2.53 22.18 6.89
CA PHE A 170 3.81 21.50 7.05
C PHE A 170 3.65 20.03 6.63
N LYS A 171 4.65 19.49 5.94
CA LYS A 171 4.73 18.04 5.68
C LYS A 171 4.55 17.29 7.00
N SER A 172 3.62 16.35 7.05
CA SER A 172 3.30 15.63 8.27
C SER A 172 3.28 14.13 8.01
N TRP A 173 3.05 13.38 9.07
CA TRP A 173 3.06 11.93 9.03
C TRP A 173 1.90 11.36 9.82
N GLY A 174 1.59 10.10 9.53
CA GLY A 174 0.79 9.27 10.40
C GLY A 174 1.14 7.80 10.21
N THR A 175 0.36 6.93 10.83
CA THR A 175 0.62 5.49 10.89
C THR A 175 -0.56 4.69 10.37
N GLY A 176 -0.37 3.38 10.25
CA GLY A 176 -1.45 2.48 9.93
C GLY A 176 -0.94 1.05 9.82
N THR A 177 -1.72 0.21 9.16
CA THR A 177 -1.33 -1.15 8.81
C THR A 177 -1.81 -1.44 7.40
N ILE A 178 -0.97 -2.09 6.61
CA ILE A 178 -1.34 -2.52 5.27
C ILE A 178 -2.36 -3.65 5.41
N GLY A 179 -3.62 -3.37 5.08
CA GLY A 179 -4.72 -4.32 5.23
C GLY A 179 -4.82 -5.30 4.06
N SER A 180 -4.50 -4.84 2.84
CA SER A 180 -4.57 -5.66 1.64
C SER A 180 -3.76 -5.08 0.48
N ILE A 181 -3.59 -5.91 -0.57
CA ILE A 181 -3.18 -5.46 -1.90
C ILE A 181 -4.45 -5.35 -2.74
N ALA A 182 -4.76 -4.16 -3.22
CA ALA A 182 -5.92 -3.87 -4.06
C ALA A 182 -5.51 -3.79 -5.53
N PRO A 183 -6.26 -4.42 -6.46
CA PRO A 183 -6.02 -4.25 -7.89
C PRO A 183 -6.57 -2.89 -8.35
N GLY A 184 -5.69 -2.00 -8.77
CA GLY A 184 -6.01 -0.69 -9.33
C GLY A 184 -6.24 -0.68 -10.85
N GLY A 185 -6.23 -1.86 -11.50
CA GLY A 185 -6.41 -1.98 -12.94
C GLY A 185 -5.16 -1.58 -13.74
N GLN A 186 -5.33 -1.32 -15.03
CA GLN A 186 -4.22 -1.04 -15.95
C GLN A 186 -3.48 0.26 -15.61
N ASP A 187 -4.17 1.25 -15.05
CA ASP A 187 -3.60 2.58 -14.80
C ASP A 187 -2.77 2.64 -13.50
N PHE A 188 -3.12 1.82 -12.49
CA PHE A 188 -2.53 1.88 -11.15
C PHE A 188 -1.83 0.60 -10.70
N GLY A 189 -2.00 -0.53 -11.40
CA GLY A 189 -1.39 -1.81 -11.02
C GLY A 189 -1.82 -2.28 -9.63
N ASP A 190 -0.87 -2.78 -8.84
CA ASP A 190 -1.11 -3.18 -7.45
C ASP A 190 -0.98 -1.98 -6.50
N LEU A 191 -1.99 -1.80 -5.64
CA LEU A 191 -2.04 -0.75 -4.64
C LEU A 191 -1.99 -1.33 -3.23
N LEU A 192 -1.12 -0.78 -2.38
CA LEU A 192 -1.14 -1.01 -0.94
C LEU A 192 -2.33 -0.27 -0.32
N ARG A 193 -3.27 -0.99 0.28
CA ARG A 193 -4.44 -0.40 0.95
C ARG A 193 -4.28 -0.38 2.46
N PHE A 194 -4.56 0.76 3.08
CA PHE A 194 -4.69 0.93 4.53
C PHE A 194 -5.95 1.73 4.87
N THR A 195 -6.51 1.57 6.06
CA THR A 195 -7.81 2.15 6.44
C THR A 195 -7.71 3.12 7.60
N PHE A 196 -8.61 4.11 7.60
CA PHE A 196 -8.80 5.07 8.69
C PHE A 196 -9.70 4.50 9.78
N ASP A 197 -9.27 3.42 10.41
CA ASP A 197 -10.03 2.69 11.41
C ASP A 197 -9.79 3.14 12.87
N ARG A 198 -10.82 3.73 13.49
CA ARG A 198 -10.82 4.14 14.90
C ARG A 198 -10.98 2.98 15.91
N THR A 199 -10.97 1.72 15.49
CA THR A 199 -11.15 0.57 16.40
C THR A 199 -10.04 0.40 17.43
N ASP A 200 -8.85 0.94 17.19
CA ASP A 200 -7.79 1.04 18.20
C ASP A 200 -7.78 2.45 18.83
N PRO A 201 -8.41 2.65 20.01
CA PRO A 201 -8.47 3.94 20.67
C PRO A 201 -7.10 4.43 21.16
N ILE A 202 -6.05 3.60 21.11
CA ILE A 202 -4.69 3.94 21.52
C ILE A 202 -3.90 4.50 20.33
N ASN A 203 -4.15 4.03 19.11
CA ASN A 203 -3.46 4.54 17.93
C ASN A 203 -4.16 5.77 17.33
N LEU A 204 -3.93 6.92 17.96
CA LEU A 204 -4.44 8.21 17.49
C LEU A 204 -3.64 8.80 16.31
N ASP A 205 -2.54 8.17 15.91
CA ASP A 205 -1.73 8.59 14.76
C ASP A 205 -2.18 7.94 13.45
N GLN A 206 -3.23 7.13 13.48
CA GLN A 206 -3.69 6.43 12.29
C GLN A 206 -4.13 7.42 11.21
N ALA A 207 -3.66 7.20 9.99
CA ALA A 207 -3.70 8.16 8.90
C ALA A 207 -4.73 7.81 7.83
N ILE A 208 -5.16 8.85 7.12
CA ILE A 208 -5.83 8.77 5.83
C ILE A 208 -5.33 9.88 4.92
N LEU A 209 -5.20 9.55 3.63
CA LEU A 209 -4.81 10.50 2.61
C LEU A 209 -5.93 11.47 2.27
N SER A 210 -5.54 12.60 1.72
CA SER A 210 -6.39 13.66 1.22
C SER A 210 -5.76 14.31 -0.01
N VAL A 211 -6.46 15.25 -0.64
CA VAL A 211 -5.89 15.98 -1.79
C VAL A 211 -4.59 16.68 -1.41
N GLY A 212 -3.55 16.48 -2.23
CA GLY A 212 -2.20 17.02 -2.00
C GLY A 212 -1.20 16.02 -1.39
N ASP A 213 -1.67 14.87 -0.88
CA ASP A 213 -0.77 13.84 -0.35
C ASP A 213 -0.05 13.01 -1.43
N SER A 214 -0.44 13.15 -2.71
CA SER A 214 0.13 12.42 -3.83
C SER A 214 1.65 12.51 -3.89
N GLY A 215 2.29 11.40 -4.24
CA GLY A 215 3.75 11.32 -4.32
C GLY A 215 4.45 11.14 -2.97
N GLY A 216 3.72 11.28 -1.86
CA GLY A 216 4.23 11.05 -0.52
C GLY A 216 4.64 9.59 -0.29
N PRO A 217 5.71 9.33 0.49
CA PRO A 217 6.18 7.98 0.74
C PRO A 217 5.36 7.24 1.80
N VAL A 218 5.18 5.94 1.56
CA VAL A 218 4.75 4.96 2.57
C VAL A 218 5.93 4.05 2.88
N PHE A 219 6.38 4.08 4.14
CA PHE A 219 7.42 3.20 4.66
C PHE A 219 6.79 2.07 5.48
N VAL A 220 7.34 0.86 5.34
CA VAL A 220 7.05 -0.26 6.24
C VAL A 220 8.34 -0.77 6.85
N GLN A 221 8.26 -1.28 8.07
CA GLN A 221 9.40 -1.95 8.68
C GLN A 221 9.54 -3.34 8.07
N ASP A 222 10.66 -3.62 7.42
CA ASP A 222 10.92 -4.94 6.85
C ASP A 222 11.18 -5.95 7.97
N PRO A 223 10.35 -6.98 8.12
CA PRO A 223 10.54 -7.98 9.18
C PRO A 223 11.82 -8.79 9.02
N ALA A 224 12.46 -8.77 7.84
CA ALA A 224 13.72 -9.48 7.61
C ALA A 224 14.91 -8.83 8.32
N ASP A 225 14.94 -7.50 8.46
CA ASP A 225 16.08 -6.75 9.02
C ASP A 225 15.70 -5.63 10.01
N GLY A 226 14.42 -5.36 10.20
CA GLY A 226 13.91 -4.32 11.09
C GLY A 226 14.07 -2.89 10.56
N VAL A 227 14.47 -2.71 9.29
CA VAL A 227 14.70 -1.39 8.68
C VAL A 227 13.41 -0.91 8.02
N TYR A 228 13.07 0.37 8.18
CA TYR A 228 12.00 0.99 7.42
C TYR A 228 12.41 1.20 5.98
N LYS A 229 11.62 0.66 5.04
CA LYS A 229 11.87 0.74 3.60
C LYS A 229 10.64 1.26 2.87
N LEU A 230 10.87 1.99 1.78
CA LEU A 230 9.84 2.56 0.93
C LEU A 230 9.07 1.42 0.26
N ALA A 231 7.80 1.26 0.65
CA ALA A 231 6.91 0.21 0.14
C ALA A 231 5.84 0.76 -0.80
N GLY A 232 5.49 2.04 -0.70
CA GLY A 232 4.54 2.63 -1.61
C GLY A 232 4.68 4.14 -1.79
N ILE A 233 3.97 4.64 -2.81
CA ILE A 233 3.81 6.07 -3.11
C ILE A 233 2.33 6.43 -3.08
N ASN A 234 1.94 7.39 -2.25
CA ASN A 234 0.56 7.84 -2.09
C ASN A 234 -0.07 8.19 -3.44
N SER A 235 -1.24 7.61 -3.70
CA SER A 235 -1.90 7.70 -5.00
C SER A 235 -3.38 8.06 -4.89
N LEU A 236 -4.18 7.28 -4.13
CA LEU A 236 -5.63 7.42 -4.11
C LEU A 236 -6.21 7.34 -2.69
N VAL A 237 -7.47 7.75 -2.56
CA VAL A 237 -8.30 7.62 -1.36
C VAL A 237 -9.72 7.24 -1.76
N ASP A 238 -10.37 6.43 -0.95
CA ASP A 238 -11.79 6.12 -1.10
C ASP A 238 -12.63 7.40 -0.98
N ALA A 239 -13.73 7.47 -1.72
CA ALA A 239 -14.66 8.59 -1.68
C ALA A 239 -16.10 8.12 -1.63
N VAL A 240 -16.98 8.93 -1.03
CA VAL A 240 -18.41 8.65 -0.90
C VAL A 240 -19.23 9.88 -1.24
N SER A 241 -20.55 9.73 -1.33
CA SER A 241 -21.50 10.83 -1.53
C SER A 241 -22.58 10.84 -0.45
N GLN A 242 -23.22 12.00 -0.22
CA GLN A 242 -24.30 12.12 0.78
C GLN A 242 -25.65 11.58 0.27
N THR A 243 -25.79 11.43 -1.04
CA THR A 243 -27.02 10.98 -1.71
C THR A 243 -26.67 9.99 -2.82
N PRO A 244 -27.59 9.10 -3.26
CA PRO A 244 -27.33 8.19 -4.37
C PRO A 244 -26.86 8.92 -5.63
N ASN A 245 -25.70 8.53 -6.17
CA ASN A 245 -25.01 9.15 -7.31
C ASN A 245 -24.79 10.67 -7.16
N GLY A 246 -24.69 11.13 -5.91
CA GLY A 246 -24.47 12.53 -5.59
C GLY A 246 -23.05 12.98 -5.89
N SER A 247 -22.79 14.26 -5.67
CA SER A 247 -21.43 14.78 -5.67
C SER A 247 -20.60 14.13 -4.56
N ILE A 248 -19.31 13.97 -4.85
CA ILE A 248 -18.35 13.42 -3.91
C ILE A 248 -18.25 14.32 -2.69
N LEU A 249 -18.31 13.72 -1.51
CA LEU A 249 -18.01 14.31 -0.23
C LEU A 249 -16.50 14.26 0.00
N THR A 250 -15.86 15.43 0.07
CA THR A 250 -14.45 15.55 0.44
C THR A 250 -14.29 15.40 1.96
N ALA A 251 -14.18 14.15 2.43
CA ALA A 251 -14.08 13.85 3.84
C ALA A 251 -13.25 12.61 4.14
N SER A 252 -12.68 12.61 5.33
CA SER A 252 -11.95 11.52 5.96
C SER A 252 -12.85 10.84 6.99
N LEU A 253 -13.44 9.70 6.62
CA LEU A 253 -14.43 9.00 7.45
C LEU A 253 -13.86 7.70 8.02
N PHE A 254 -13.93 7.56 9.34
CA PHE A 254 -13.68 6.29 10.02
C PHE A 254 -14.97 5.44 10.11
N ASP A 255 -16.12 6.02 9.76
CA ASP A 255 -17.37 5.30 9.54
C ASP A 255 -18.17 5.91 8.38
N ALA A 256 -18.15 5.25 7.22
CA ALA A 256 -18.84 5.67 6.01
C ALA A 256 -20.29 5.15 5.92
N ARG A 257 -20.82 4.48 6.96
CA ARG A 257 -22.21 4.04 6.95
C ARG A 257 -23.16 5.23 6.86
N GLY A 258 -24.25 5.03 6.10
CA GLY A 258 -25.23 6.09 5.83
C GLY A 258 -24.91 6.94 4.60
N PHE A 259 -23.66 6.94 4.15
CA PHE A 259 -23.22 7.54 2.88
C PHE A 259 -23.37 6.56 1.72
N TYR A 260 -23.09 7.01 0.50
CA TYR A 260 -23.34 6.26 -0.73
C TYR A 260 -22.07 6.05 -1.54
N ASP A 261 -21.89 4.83 -2.02
CA ASP A 261 -20.96 4.46 -3.10
C ASP A 261 -21.78 4.28 -4.39
N GLY A 262 -21.67 5.26 -5.29
CA GLY A 262 -22.59 5.35 -6.43
C GLY A 262 -24.05 5.40 -5.96
N ALA A 263 -24.86 4.45 -6.42
CA ALA A 263 -26.27 4.37 -6.05
C ALA A 263 -26.52 3.66 -4.70
N ASP A 264 -25.54 2.92 -4.20
CA ASP A 264 -25.72 1.99 -3.10
C ASP A 264 -25.36 2.66 -1.77
N GLN A 265 -26.27 2.58 -0.79
CA GLN A 265 -25.99 3.06 0.55
C GLN A 265 -25.07 2.07 1.28
N ILE A 266 -24.00 2.60 1.86
CA ILE A 266 -23.10 1.84 2.70
C ILE A 266 -23.83 1.53 4.01
N THR A 267 -24.01 0.25 4.30
CA THR A 267 -24.71 -0.26 5.48
C THR A 267 -23.92 -1.41 6.11
N GLY A 268 -24.18 -1.71 7.38
CA GLY A 268 -23.52 -2.81 8.07
C GLY A 268 -23.62 -2.68 9.60
N PRO A 269 -23.41 -3.79 10.33
CA PRO A 269 -23.44 -3.79 11.79
C PRO A 269 -22.26 -3.01 12.39
N ASP A 270 -21.11 -3.01 11.72
CA ASP A 270 -19.85 -2.42 12.19
C ASP A 270 -19.48 -1.17 11.37
N PRO A 271 -18.69 -0.23 11.92
CA PRO A 271 -18.16 0.92 11.18
C PRO A 271 -17.44 0.51 9.90
N VAL A 272 -17.62 1.29 8.84
CA VAL A 272 -16.97 1.05 7.54
C VAL A 272 -15.96 2.17 7.26
N PRO A 273 -14.67 2.03 7.62
CA PRO A 273 -13.69 3.10 7.42
C PRO A 273 -13.32 3.25 5.94
N LEU A 274 -13.06 4.49 5.52
CA LEU A 274 -12.47 4.77 4.22
C LEU A 274 -11.01 4.30 4.18
N GLY A 275 -10.58 3.90 2.99
CA GLY A 275 -9.24 3.44 2.67
C GLY A 275 -8.41 4.49 1.93
N SER A 276 -7.11 4.34 2.06
CA SER A 276 -6.07 5.03 1.31
C SER A 276 -5.21 4.02 0.56
N TYR A 277 -4.64 4.46 -0.55
CA TYR A 277 -3.95 3.60 -1.50
C TYR A 277 -2.62 4.21 -1.93
N ALA A 278 -1.59 3.37 -1.93
CA ALA A 278 -0.28 3.73 -2.41
C ALA A 278 0.19 2.77 -3.51
N THR A 279 0.73 3.29 -4.62
CA THR A 279 1.35 2.49 -5.67
C THR A 279 2.46 1.64 -5.08
N ARG A 280 2.36 0.33 -5.23
CA ARG A 280 3.24 -0.64 -4.57
C ARG A 280 4.62 -0.68 -5.24
N ILE A 281 5.68 -0.48 -4.45
CA ILE A 281 7.07 -0.50 -4.95
C ILE A 281 7.49 -1.89 -5.40
N SER A 282 7.19 -2.92 -4.61
CA SER A 282 7.62 -4.30 -4.89
C SER A 282 7.05 -4.85 -6.21
N SER A 283 5.84 -4.43 -6.60
CA SER A 283 5.23 -4.76 -7.90
C SER A 283 5.85 -4.00 -9.09
N ASN A 284 6.71 -3.01 -8.84
CA ASN A 284 7.34 -2.16 -9.86
C ASN A 284 8.88 -2.23 -9.85
N LEU A 285 9.49 -3.20 -9.15
CA LEU A 285 10.95 -3.32 -9.05
C LEU A 285 11.64 -3.49 -10.40
N ASP A 286 11.06 -4.26 -11.33
CA ASP A 286 11.65 -4.44 -12.66
C ASP A 286 11.71 -3.13 -13.43
N PHE A 287 10.63 -2.35 -13.40
CA PHE A 287 10.57 -1.02 -14.01
C PHE A 287 11.56 -0.05 -13.36
N ILE A 288 11.63 -0.05 -12.03
CA ILE A 288 12.60 0.77 -11.29
C ILE A 288 14.02 0.38 -11.68
N GLY A 289 14.35 -0.91 -11.69
CA GLY A 289 15.68 -1.42 -11.99
C GLY A 289 16.11 -1.05 -13.42
N GLN A 290 15.23 -1.24 -14.40
CA GLN A 290 15.50 -0.87 -15.80
C GLN A 290 15.68 0.63 -16.01
N THR A 291 15.01 1.47 -15.22
CA THR A 291 15.07 2.94 -15.38
C THR A 291 16.26 3.57 -14.65
N THR A 292 16.70 2.94 -13.56
CA THR A 292 17.70 3.51 -12.63
C THR A 292 19.04 2.76 -12.62
N ASP A 293 19.16 1.69 -13.40
CA ASP A 293 20.27 0.73 -13.38
C ASP A 293 20.49 0.06 -12.00
N LEU A 294 19.47 0.07 -11.13
CA LEU A 294 19.48 -0.70 -9.89
C LEU A 294 19.28 -2.19 -10.18
N THR A 295 20.03 -3.04 -9.47
CA THR A 295 19.87 -4.50 -9.54
C THR A 295 19.23 -5.00 -8.26
N PHE A 296 18.12 -5.71 -8.39
CA PHE A 296 17.43 -6.36 -7.28
C PHE A 296 17.69 -7.86 -7.34
N SER A 297 18.02 -8.47 -6.20
CA SER A 297 18.12 -9.94 -6.13
C SER A 297 16.70 -10.50 -6.14
N PRO A 298 16.35 -11.44 -7.04
CA PRO A 298 15.04 -12.08 -6.97
C PRO A 298 14.87 -12.74 -5.60
N PRO A 299 13.63 -12.80 -5.05
CA PRO A 299 13.39 -13.55 -3.83
C PRO A 299 13.89 -14.97 -4.06
N ALA A 300 14.69 -15.49 -3.12
CA ALA A 300 15.25 -16.83 -3.22
C ALA A 300 14.10 -17.81 -3.48
N VAL A 301 14.03 -18.34 -4.70
CA VAL A 301 13.09 -19.41 -5.03
C VAL A 301 13.48 -20.57 -4.11
N PRO A 302 12.57 -21.08 -3.26
CA PRO A 302 12.85 -22.32 -2.56
C PRO A 302 13.11 -23.38 -3.62
N GLU A 303 14.36 -23.76 -3.80
CA GLU A 303 14.72 -24.91 -4.63
C GLU A 303 13.81 -26.07 -4.18
N PRO A 304 13.06 -26.73 -5.08
CA PRO A 304 12.41 -27.97 -4.71
C PRO A 304 13.53 -28.85 -4.17
N SER A 305 13.40 -29.29 -2.92
CA SER A 305 14.39 -30.12 -2.24
C SER A 305 14.75 -31.30 -3.14
N SER A 306 15.86 -31.17 -3.86
CA SER A 306 16.40 -32.19 -4.74
C SER A 306 17.19 -33.18 -3.88
N LEU A 307 16.47 -33.82 -2.96
CA LEU A 307 16.92 -35.04 -2.30
C LEU A 307 15.94 -36.15 -2.66
N VAL A 308 16.47 -37.10 -3.43
CA VAL A 308 15.91 -38.40 -3.84
C VAL A 308 15.16 -38.43 -5.18
N VAL A 309 15.90 -38.33 -6.29
CA VAL A 309 15.83 -39.38 -7.34
C VAL A 309 17.26 -39.83 -7.64
N LEU A 310 17.84 -40.55 -6.69
CA LEU A 310 19.03 -41.36 -6.91
C LEU A 310 18.57 -42.71 -7.47
N ALA A 311 18.87 -42.92 -8.76
CA ALA A 311 19.07 -44.20 -9.44
C ALA A 311 18.37 -45.46 -8.87
N ILE A 312 17.24 -45.84 -9.46
CA ILE A 312 16.93 -47.27 -9.66
C ILE A 312 17.06 -47.53 -11.16
N GLY A 313 18.28 -47.82 -11.55
CA GLY A 313 18.65 -48.24 -12.89
C GLY A 313 19.74 -49.31 -12.80
N ILE A 314 19.30 -50.57 -12.84
CA ILE A 314 20.01 -51.74 -13.36
C ILE A 314 21.01 -52.43 -12.41
N VAL A 315 20.55 -53.54 -11.82
CA VAL A 315 21.36 -54.78 -11.78
C VAL A 315 20.64 -55.82 -12.65
N GLY A 316 21.38 -56.34 -13.65
CA GLY A 316 21.00 -57.43 -14.57
C GLY A 316 20.34 -58.62 -13.85
N GLY A 317 19.42 -59.36 -14.46
CA GLY A 317 19.60 -60.02 -15.76
C GLY A 317 20.01 -61.49 -15.53
N LEU A 318 19.18 -62.42 -16.04
CA LEU A 318 19.36 -63.89 -16.20
C LEU A 318 18.77 -64.84 -15.14
N GLY A 319 17.92 -65.77 -15.64
CA GLY A 319 17.52 -67.01 -14.94
C GLY A 319 16.01 -67.34 -15.05
N LEU A 320 15.47 -67.56 -16.24
CA LEU A 320 15.12 -68.89 -16.79
C LEU A 320 14.02 -69.69 -16.02
N SER A 321 12.94 -70.00 -16.76
CA SER A 321 12.19 -71.27 -16.74
C SER A 321 11.16 -71.62 -15.64
N ARG A 322 9.90 -71.68 -16.10
CA ARG A 322 8.96 -72.82 -16.02
C ARG A 322 8.66 -73.50 -14.66
N ALA A 323 7.37 -73.40 -14.34
CA ALA A 323 6.42 -74.50 -14.09
C ALA A 323 6.31 -75.13 -12.68
N LEU A 324 5.07 -75.59 -12.46
CA LEU A 324 4.53 -76.51 -11.45
C LEU A 324 4.03 -75.84 -10.17
N ALA A 325 2.72 -75.68 -9.95
CA ALA A 325 1.65 -76.68 -9.81
C ALA A 325 1.34 -77.00 -8.35
N SER A 326 0.11 -76.63 -7.96
CA SER A 326 -0.73 -77.30 -6.95
C SER A 326 -0.23 -77.22 -5.50
N LYS A 327 -1.04 -77.08 -4.45
CA LYS A 327 -2.29 -77.77 -4.17
C LYS A 327 -2.85 -77.16 -2.87
N ASN A 328 -4.18 -77.09 -2.80
CA ASN A 328 -5.01 -77.27 -1.60
C ASN A 328 -4.91 -76.21 -0.47
N GLY A 329 -6.00 -75.63 0.03
CA GLY A 329 -7.32 -76.21 0.16
C GLY A 329 -8.46 -75.20 -0.03
N ALA A 330 -9.50 -75.69 -0.69
CA ALA A 330 -10.87 -75.25 -0.54
C ALA A 330 -11.56 -76.13 0.55
N PRO A 331 -12.89 -76.11 0.78
CA PRO A 331 -13.91 -75.10 0.44
C PRO A 331 -14.93 -74.88 1.61
N ARG A 332 -15.99 -74.11 1.29
CA ARG A 332 -17.41 -74.17 1.76
C ARG A 332 -17.83 -72.86 2.45
N SER A 333 -18.96 -72.24 2.13
CA SER A 333 -20.06 -72.54 1.20
C SER A 333 -20.99 -71.31 1.12
N PHE A 334 -21.69 -71.16 -0.01
CA PHE A 334 -23.08 -70.71 -0.23
C PHE A 334 -23.79 -70.00 0.95
N GLY A 335 -24.53 -68.90 0.78
CA GLY A 335 -25.02 -68.24 -0.43
C GLY A 335 -25.92 -67.05 -0.04
N ALA A 336 -26.50 -66.45 -1.07
CA ALA A 336 -27.62 -65.50 -1.04
C ALA A 336 -28.75 -65.97 -0.08
N ASP A 337 -29.63 -65.13 0.43
CA ASP A 337 -30.55 -64.26 -0.33
C ASP A 337 -31.46 -63.53 0.67
N ARG A 338 -31.94 -62.34 0.28
CA ARG A 338 -33.26 -61.75 0.56
C ARG A 338 -33.75 -61.39 1.99
N ASP A 339 -34.01 -60.08 2.09
CA ASP A 339 -35.30 -59.43 2.39
C ASP A 339 -35.96 -59.49 3.80
N ARG A 340 -35.93 -58.31 4.43
CA ARG A 340 -37.03 -57.56 5.10
C ARG A 340 -37.64 -58.11 6.42
N PRO A 341 -38.52 -57.35 7.12
CA PRO A 341 -38.21 -56.16 7.90
C PRO A 341 -38.81 -56.24 9.33
N GLY A 342 -38.42 -55.29 10.18
CA GLY A 342 -39.09 -54.96 11.45
C GLY A 342 -38.78 -53.51 11.80
#